data_AF-A0A943MWC0-F1
#
_entry.id   AF-A0A943MWC0-F1
#
_cell.length_a   1.000
_cell.length_b   1.000
_cell.length_c   1.000
_cell.angle_alpha   90.00
_cell.angle_beta   90.00
_cell.angle_gamma   90.00
#
_symmetry.space_group_name_H-M   'P 1'
#
loop_
_entity.id
_entity.type
_entity.pdbx_description
1 polymer ?
#
loop_
_entity_poly.entity_id
_entity_poly.type
_entity_poly.pdbx_seq_one_letter_code
_entity_poly.pdbx_strand_id
1 'polypeptide(L)'
;MKKKFTPEEWNEHFNQEQDKAKARHRLPYHLRVGNIQKKPCEICGSMENLEAHHDDYSKPLQVRWLCRQHHKQLHKELKESSKSVAGT
;
A
#
# COMPACT_ATOMS: atom_id res chain seq x y z
N MET A 1 -1.15 -19.34 23.23
CA MET A 1 -0.17 -20.30 22.68
C MET A 1 0.68 -19.59 21.65
N LYS A 2 1.99 -19.44 21.86
CA LYS A 2 2.87 -18.77 20.89
C LYS A 2 3.26 -19.79 19.81
N LYS A 3 2.81 -19.59 18.57
CA LYS A 3 3.21 -20.42 17.41
C LYS A 3 4.74 -20.40 17.32
N LYS A 4 5.36 -21.58 17.28
CA LYS A 4 6.79 -21.73 16.97
C LYS A 4 6.90 -21.97 15.47
N PHE A 5 7.48 -21.01 14.77
CA PHE A 5 7.77 -21.11 13.34
C PHE A 5 9.15 -21.77 13.14
N THR A 6 9.30 -22.56 12.08
CA THR A 6 10.57 -23.14 11.64
C THR A 6 11.49 -22.07 11.02
N PRO A 7 12.80 -22.30 10.88
CA PRO A 7 13.73 -21.33 10.28
C PRO A 7 13.37 -20.91 8.85
N GLU A 8 12.73 -21.80 8.08
CA GLU A 8 12.27 -21.55 6.71
C GLU A 8 11.03 -20.64 6.70
N GLU A 9 10.07 -20.94 7.58
CA GLU A 9 8.88 -20.11 7.77
C GLU A 9 9.25 -18.73 8.35
N TRP A 10 10.31 -18.63 9.16
CA TRP A 10 10.86 -17.37 9.63
C TRP A 10 11.35 -16.49 8.49
N ASN A 11 12.09 -17.03 7.50
CA ASN A 11 12.57 -16.24 6.36
C ASN A 11 11.43 -15.68 5.50
N GLU A 12 10.38 -16.47 5.30
CA GLU A 12 9.21 -16.06 4.50
C GLU A 12 8.37 -15.01 5.23
N HIS A 13 8.15 -15.20 6.54
CA HIS A 13 7.41 -14.27 7.39
C HIS A 13 8.19 -12.96 7.61
N PHE A 14 9.52 -13.03 7.75
CA PHE A 14 10.39 -11.85 7.89
C PHE A 14 10.52 -11.08 6.58
N ASN A 15 10.50 -11.74 5.42
CA ASN A 15 10.41 -11.04 4.14
C ASN A 15 9.11 -10.25 4.04
N GLN A 16 7.96 -10.83 4.43
CA GLN A 16 6.68 -10.11 4.39
C GLN A 16 6.59 -8.94 5.38
N GLU A 17 7.13 -9.07 6.60
CA GLU A 17 7.12 -7.98 7.58
C GLU A 17 8.20 -6.92 7.30
N GLN A 18 9.37 -7.33 6.82
CA GLN A 18 10.37 -6.39 6.32
C GLN A 18 9.92 -5.67 5.06
N ASP A 19 9.14 -6.30 4.17
CA ASP A 19 8.64 -5.66 2.96
C ASP A 19 7.64 -4.55 3.28
N LYS A 20 6.79 -4.70 4.31
CA LYS A 20 5.93 -3.61 4.79
C LYS A 20 6.72 -2.44 5.39
N ALA A 21 7.77 -2.72 6.16
CA ALA A 21 8.64 -1.67 6.73
C ALA A 21 9.51 -1.00 5.66
N LYS A 22 10.11 -1.79 4.75
CA LYS A 22 10.90 -1.30 3.61
C LYS A 22 10.02 -0.52 2.64
N ALA A 23 8.76 -0.91 2.42
CA ALA A 23 7.83 -0.18 1.55
C ALA A 23 7.66 1.28 1.97
N ARG A 24 7.49 1.51 3.28
CA ARG A 24 7.35 2.85 3.85
C ARG A 24 8.56 3.74 3.58
N HIS A 25 9.76 3.18 3.48
CA HIS A 25 11.01 3.94 3.29
C HIS A 25 11.53 3.95 1.84
N ARG A 26 11.15 2.95 1.01
CA ARG A 26 11.57 2.83 -0.39
C ARG A 26 10.90 3.89 -1.27
N LEU A 27 9.58 4.08 -1.13
CA LEU A 27 8.85 5.01 -1.99
C LEU A 27 9.36 6.48 -1.85
N PRO A 28 9.54 7.04 -0.63
CA PRO A 28 10.10 8.38 -0.47
C PRO A 28 11.53 8.51 -1.03
N TYR A 29 12.35 7.46 -0.89
CA TYR A 29 13.70 7.43 -1.46
C TYR A 29 13.64 7.50 -2.99
N HIS A 30 12.88 6.63 -3.64
CA HIS A 30 12.75 6.58 -5.10
C HIS A 30 12.10 7.84 -5.70
N LEU A 31 11.19 8.50 -4.97
CA LEU A 31 10.69 9.83 -5.33
C LEU A 31 11.79 10.89 -5.28
N ARG A 32 12.61 10.89 -4.22
CA ARG A 32 13.70 11.86 -4.04
C ARG A 32 14.78 11.71 -5.11
N VAL A 33 15.17 10.47 -5.44
CA VAL A 33 16.20 10.22 -6.44
C VAL A 33 15.68 10.28 -7.88
N GLY A 34 14.38 10.55 -8.08
CA GLY A 34 13.78 10.71 -9.41
C GLY A 34 13.46 9.41 -10.15
N ASN A 35 13.67 8.26 -9.52
CA ASN A 35 13.34 6.95 -10.08
C ASN A 35 11.83 6.71 -10.22
N ILE A 36 11.03 7.41 -9.41
CA ILE A 36 9.57 7.41 -9.51
C ILE A 36 9.11 8.86 -9.59
N GLN A 37 8.23 9.15 -10.54
CA GLN A 37 7.56 10.43 -10.66
C GLN A 37 6.14 10.32 -10.12
N LYS A 38 5.69 11.36 -9.40
CA LYS A 38 4.29 11.48 -8.98
C LYS A 38 3.43 11.64 -10.23
N LYS A 39 2.35 10.86 -10.32
CA LYS A 39 1.34 11.02 -11.36
C LYS A 39 0.13 11.80 -10.81
N PRO A 40 -0.65 12.46 -11.68
CA PRO A 40 -1.92 13.05 -11.28
C PRO A 40 -2.86 11.99 -10.70
N CYS A 41 -3.84 12.44 -9.92
CA CYS A 41 -4.85 11.57 -9.36
C CYS A 41 -5.54 10.78 -10.48
N GLU A 42 -5.58 9.46 -10.37
CA GLU A 42 -6.16 8.60 -11.41
C GLU A 42 -7.68 8.80 -11.60
N ILE A 43 -8.35 9.42 -10.63
CA ILE A 43 -9.81 9.65 -10.68
C ILE A 43 -10.15 11.03 -11.23
N CYS A 44 -9.54 12.10 -10.70
CA CYS A 44 -9.88 13.48 -11.09
C CYS A 44 -8.76 14.24 -11.81
N GLY A 45 -7.58 13.65 -12.00
CA GLY A 45 -6.45 14.31 -12.64
C GLY A 45 -5.75 15.39 -11.81
N SER A 46 -6.21 15.67 -10.58
CA SER A 46 -5.58 16.69 -9.73
C SER A 46 -4.14 16.33 -9.37
N MET A 47 -3.26 17.32 -9.40
CA MET A 47 -1.86 17.21 -8.94
C MET A 47 -1.70 17.65 -7.48
N GLU A 48 -2.78 18.08 -6.82
CA GLU A 48 -2.75 18.60 -5.46
C GLU A 48 -3.00 17.49 -4.43
N ASN A 49 -2.27 17.57 -3.30
CA ASN A 49 -2.45 16.68 -2.15
C ASN A 49 -2.47 15.18 -2.54
N LEU A 50 -1.52 14.78 -3.39
CA LEU A 50 -1.35 13.42 -3.88
C LEU A 50 -0.76 12.50 -2.81
N GLU A 51 -1.43 11.38 -2.59
CA GLU A 51 -1.04 10.28 -1.73
C GLU A 51 -0.81 9.02 -2.57
N ALA A 52 0.14 8.19 -2.15
CA ALA A 52 0.41 6.91 -2.76
C ALA A 52 -0.46 5.83 -2.10
N HIS A 53 -1.34 5.23 -2.87
CA HIS A 53 -2.12 4.08 -2.47
C HIS A 53 -1.39 2.80 -2.86
N HIS A 54 -1.25 1.87 -1.92
CA HIS A 54 -0.69 0.54 -2.15
C HIS A 54 -1.82 -0.49 -2.16
N ASP A 55 -2.19 -1.03 -3.33
CA ASP A 55 -3.11 -2.17 -3.43
C ASP A 55 -2.45 -3.46 -2.90
N ASP A 56 -1.14 -3.60 -3.13
CA ASP A 56 -0.32 -4.71 -2.67
C ASP A 56 0.93 -4.18 -1.95
N TYR A 57 0.93 -4.27 -0.62
CA TYR A 57 2.04 -3.81 0.21
C TYR A 57 3.34 -4.60 0.01
N SER A 58 3.31 -5.77 -0.65
CA SER A 58 4.52 -6.50 -1.04
C SER A 58 5.26 -5.86 -2.22
N LYS A 59 4.61 -4.92 -2.94
CA LYS A 59 5.16 -4.24 -4.11
C LYS A 59 5.32 -2.73 -3.85
N PRO A 60 6.37 -2.32 -3.15
CA PRO A 60 6.48 -0.95 -2.61
C PRO A 60 6.61 0.16 -3.64
N LEU A 61 7.00 -0.17 -4.87
CA LEU A 61 7.14 0.78 -5.97
C LEU A 61 5.91 0.82 -6.87
N GLN A 62 5.00 -0.16 -6.74
CA GLN A 62 3.76 -0.21 -7.50
C GLN A 62 2.66 0.48 -6.68
N VAL A 63 2.52 1.78 -6.92
CA VAL A 63 1.55 2.63 -6.23
C VAL A 63 0.63 3.32 -7.21
N ARG A 64 -0.60 3.52 -6.76
CA ARG A 64 -1.59 4.37 -7.43
C ARG A 64 -1.53 5.76 -6.83
N TRP A 65 -1.57 6.78 -7.68
CA TRP A 65 -1.57 8.17 -7.22
C TRP A 65 -3.01 8.66 -7.11
N LEU A 66 -3.43 9.03 -5.90
CA LEU A 66 -4.77 9.54 -5.64
C LEU A 66 -4.67 10.83 -4.84
N CYS A 67 -5.53 11.81 -5.11
CA CYS A 67 -5.66 12.93 -4.19
C CYS A 67 -6.25 12.43 -2.88
N ARG A 68 -5.96 13.13 -1.78
CA ARG A 68 -6.44 12.77 -0.43
C ARG A 68 -7.93 12.48 -0.34
N GLN A 69 -8.77 13.16 -1.12
CA GLN A 69 -10.21 12.93 -1.14
C GLN A 69 -10.55 11.54 -1.69
N HIS A 70 -10.06 11.22 -2.89
CA HIS A 70 -10.28 9.93 -3.54
C HIS A 70 -9.58 8.78 -2.80
N HIS A 71 -8.41 9.04 -2.20
CA HIS A 71 -7.74 8.05 -1.38
C HIS A 71 -8.59 7.64 -0.16
N LYS A 72 -9.18 8.61 0.54
CA LYS A 72 -10.12 8.34 1.65
C LYS A 72 -11.39 7.63 1.20
N GLN A 73 -11.93 8.01 0.04
CA GLN A 73 -13.12 7.36 -0.52
C GLN A 73 -12.84 5.89 -0.80
N LEU A 74 -11.71 5.56 -1.42
CA LEU A 74 -11.32 4.18 -1.70
C LEU A 74 -11.22 3.34 -0.41
N HIS A 75 -10.58 3.86 0.64
CA HIS A 75 -10.53 3.16 1.95
C HIS A 75 -11.92 2.93 2.54
N LYS A 76 -12.85 3.87 2.36
CA LYS A 76 -14.24 3.72 2.80
C LYS A 76 -14.95 2.62 2.00
N GLU A 77 -14.83 2.63 0.67
CA GLU A 77 -15.45 1.64 -0.22
C GLU A 77 -14.93 0.22 0.03
N LEU A 78 -13.62 0.06 0.24
CA LEU A 78 -13.00 -1.22 0.59
C LEU A 78 -13.51 -1.74 1.95
N LYS A 79 -13.64 -0.84 2.95
CA LYS A 79 -14.18 -1.20 4.26
C LYS A 79 -15.64 -1.62 4.19
N GLU A 80 -16.45 -0.95 3.39
CA GLU A 80 -17.86 -1.32 3.22
C GLU A 80 -18.02 -2.63 2.44
N SER A 81 -17.24 -2.82 1.37
CA SER A 81 -17.23 -4.07 0.59
C SER A 81 -16.82 -5.29 1.41
N SER A 82 -15.90 -5.12 2.37
CA SER A 82 -15.48 -6.19 3.28
C SER A 82 -16.54 -6.63 4.30
N LYS A 83 -17.60 -5.82 4.51
CA LYS A 83 -18.69 -6.15 5.44
C LYS A 83 -19.82 -6.91 4.77
N SER A 84 -20.01 -6.74 3.46
CA SER A 84 -21.15 -7.33 2.72
C SER A 84 -21.02 -8.83 2.50
N VAL A 85 -19.84 -9.43 2.70
CA VAL A 85 -19.59 -10.87 2.48
C VAL A 85 -19.75 -11.73 3.74
N ALA A 86 -19.97 -11.13 4.92
CA ALA A 86 -20.11 -11.86 6.18
C ALA A 86 -21.58 -12.08 6.60
N GLY A 87 -22.50 -12.14 5.64
CA GLY A 87 -23.94 -12.18 5.88
C GLY A 87 -24.74 -12.94 4.83
N THR A 88 -24.38 -14.21 4.58
CA THR A 88 -25.20 -15.27 3.98
C THR A 88 -24.67 -16.60 4.49
#